data_AF-A0A447N0M6-F1
#
_entry.id   AF-A0A447N0M6-F1
#
_cell.length_a   1.000
_cell.length_b   1.000
_cell.length_c   1.000
_cell.angle_alpha   90.00
_cell.angle_beta   90.00
_cell.angle_gamma   90.00
#
_symmetry.space_group_name_H-M   'P 1'
#
loop_
_entity.id
_entity.type
_entity.pdbx_description
1 polymer ?
#
loop_
_entity_poly.entity_id
_entity_poly.type
_entity_poly.pdbx_seq_one_letter_code
_entity_poly.pdbx_strand_id
1 'polypeptide(L)'
;MTMIVMNNPAQQRDPMVIPPVPVDEPVIKNTAFFPDVDPKRMREEMRLEQTVTPVRLRRAIKTAMAETNAELTDWRDLQLAAGYQRLEDVPTDELDGESVRVFHYFNAVCSMTTATLYERYRGV
;
A
#
# COMPACT_ATOMS: atom_id res chain seq x y z
N MET A 1 -4.36 56.18 -48.58
CA MET A 1 -4.84 54.89 -48.04
C MET A 1 -3.61 54.14 -47.54
N THR A 2 -3.33 54.16 -46.23
CA THR A 2 -2.16 53.48 -45.66
C THR A 2 -2.67 52.44 -44.69
N MET A 3 -2.58 51.16 -45.05
CA MET A 3 -2.99 50.06 -44.17
C MET A 3 -1.94 49.84 -43.09
N ILE A 4 -2.37 49.87 -41.83
CA ILE A 4 -1.59 49.39 -40.68
C ILE A 4 -1.90 47.90 -40.53
N VAL A 5 -0.89 47.04 -40.68
CA VAL A 5 -0.97 45.62 -40.33
C VAL A 5 -0.50 45.47 -38.88
N MET A 6 -1.44 45.35 -37.94
CA MET A 6 -1.13 44.91 -36.57
C MET A 6 -0.77 43.42 -36.61
N ASN A 7 0.52 43.12 -36.54
CA ASN A 7 1.01 41.76 -36.31
C ASN A 7 0.80 41.43 -34.83
N ASN A 8 -0.24 40.64 -34.51
CA ASN A 8 -0.45 40.09 -33.17
C ASN A 8 0.31 38.77 -33.07
N PRO A 9 1.47 38.70 -32.39
CA PRO A 9 2.16 37.43 -32.24
C PRO A 9 1.28 36.51 -31.40
N ALA A 10 0.86 35.39 -32.00
CA ALA A 10 0.11 34.34 -31.31
C ALA A 10 0.85 33.98 -30.01
N GLN A 11 0.19 34.22 -28.87
CA GLN A 11 0.70 33.85 -27.56
C GLN A 11 1.07 32.37 -27.57
N GLN A 12 2.37 32.12 -27.47
CA GLN A 12 2.97 30.81 -27.34
C GLN A 12 2.40 30.20 -26.06
N ARG A 13 1.44 29.29 -26.20
CA ARG A 13 0.89 28.55 -25.06
C ARG A 13 1.94 27.53 -24.65
N ASP A 14 2.76 27.90 -23.67
CA ASP A 14 3.61 26.95 -22.98
C ASP A 14 2.73 25.76 -22.55
N PRO A 15 3.08 24.52 -22.89
CA PRO A 15 2.31 23.37 -22.43
C PRO A 15 2.40 23.36 -20.91
N MET A 16 1.27 23.66 -20.26
CA MET A 16 1.14 23.61 -18.81
C MET A 16 1.39 22.16 -18.38
N VAL A 17 2.61 21.87 -17.91
CA VAL A 17 2.96 20.61 -17.28
C VAL A 17 2.23 20.58 -15.94
N ILE A 18 1.05 19.98 -15.90
CA ILE A 18 0.36 19.71 -14.64
C ILE A 18 1.18 18.62 -13.95
N PRO A 19 1.83 18.91 -12.80
CA PRO A 19 2.49 17.85 -12.06
C PRO A 19 1.43 16.81 -11.68
N PRO A 20 1.75 15.51 -11.73
CA PRO A 20 0.81 14.48 -11.35
C PRO A 20 0.31 14.77 -9.94
N VAL A 21 -1.01 14.89 -9.78
CA VAL A 21 -1.64 15.08 -8.46
C VAL A 21 -1.23 13.87 -7.61
N PRO A 22 -0.59 14.06 -6.43
CA PRO A 22 -0.25 12.96 -5.56
C PRO A 22 -1.55 12.21 -5.22
N VAL A 23 -1.65 10.95 -5.63
CA VAL A 23 -2.80 10.14 -5.21
C VAL A 23 -2.54 9.71 -3.78
N ASP A 24 -3.43 10.12 -2.88
CA ASP A 24 -3.29 9.75 -1.47
C ASP A 24 -3.52 8.24 -1.31
N GLU A 25 -2.55 7.58 -0.66
CA GLU A 25 -2.57 6.16 -0.34
C GLU A 25 -2.56 6.03 1.19
N PRO A 26 -3.72 6.20 1.85
CA PRO A 26 -3.79 6.20 3.30
C PRO A 26 -3.58 4.79 3.85
N VAL A 27 -2.98 4.73 5.05
CA VAL A 27 -2.81 3.52 5.85
C VAL A 27 -4.12 2.72 5.92
N ILE A 28 -4.02 1.42 5.71
CA ILE A 28 -5.15 0.50 5.77
C ILE A 28 -5.26 -0.01 7.21
N LYS A 29 -6.35 0.40 7.87
CA LYS A 29 -6.64 -0.03 9.23
C LYS A 29 -7.01 -1.51 9.30
N ASN A 30 -6.45 -2.20 10.29
CA ASN A 30 -6.72 -3.60 10.57
C ASN A 30 -7.69 -3.74 11.77
N THR A 31 -7.95 -4.97 12.19
CA THR A 31 -8.59 -5.28 13.48
C THR A 31 -7.68 -4.88 14.65
N ALA A 32 -8.24 -4.79 15.86
CA ALA A 32 -7.51 -4.29 17.03
C ALA A 32 -6.23 -5.08 17.38
N PHE A 33 -6.17 -6.37 17.04
CA PHE A 33 -5.03 -7.22 17.40
C PHE A 33 -3.88 -7.16 16.39
N PHE A 34 -4.19 -7.14 15.09
CA PHE A 34 -3.18 -7.18 14.02
C PHE A 34 -2.77 -5.77 13.61
N PRO A 35 -1.51 -5.56 13.16
CA PRO A 35 -1.02 -4.23 12.81
C PRO A 35 -1.67 -3.68 11.53
N ASP A 36 -1.77 -2.35 11.46
CA ASP A 36 -2.15 -1.64 10.25
C ASP A 36 -1.09 -1.79 9.15
N VAL A 37 -1.49 -1.65 7.89
CA VAL A 37 -0.59 -1.79 6.74
C VAL A 37 -0.51 -0.48 5.96
N ASP A 38 0.70 0.02 5.76
CA ASP A 38 0.96 1.18 4.91
C ASP A 38 1.21 0.73 3.46
N PRO A 39 0.34 1.11 2.50
CA PRO A 39 0.56 0.82 1.08
C PRO A 39 1.87 1.40 0.54
N LYS A 40 2.34 2.54 1.08
CA LYS A 40 3.58 3.20 0.62
C LYS A 40 4.80 2.37 0.96
N ARG A 41 4.92 1.93 2.22
CA ARG A 41 5.96 0.97 2.67
C ARG A 41 6.01 -0.26 1.76
N MET A 42 4.85 -0.83 1.44
CA MET A 42 4.79 -2.01 0.56
C MET A 42 5.27 -1.72 -0.86
N ARG A 43 4.94 -0.56 -1.45
CA ARG A 43 5.46 -0.19 -2.78
C ARG A 43 6.97 -0.07 -2.80
N GLU A 44 7.54 0.55 -1.77
CA GLU A 44 8.97 0.77 -1.63
C GLU A 44 9.72 -0.56 -1.48
N GLU A 45 9.29 -1.41 -0.53
CA GLU A 45 9.96 -2.67 -0.24
C GLU A 45 9.80 -3.71 -1.37
N MET A 46 8.60 -3.82 -1.95
CA MET A 46 8.31 -4.81 -3.00
C MET A 46 8.58 -4.32 -4.42
N ARG A 47 9.07 -3.07 -4.57
CA ARG A 47 9.34 -2.41 -5.86
C ARG A 47 8.16 -2.52 -6.84
N LEU A 48 6.95 -2.22 -6.35
CA LEU A 48 5.73 -2.35 -7.16
C LEU A 48 5.71 -1.32 -8.29
N GLU A 49 5.49 -1.81 -9.52
CA GLU A 49 5.41 -0.98 -10.73
C GLU A 49 4.32 0.09 -10.64
N GLN A 50 4.55 1.24 -11.28
CA GLN A 50 3.58 2.36 -11.34
C GLN A 50 2.28 2.00 -12.08
N THR A 51 2.24 0.86 -12.77
CA THR A 51 1.04 0.31 -13.40
C THR A 51 0.02 -0.22 -12.39
N VAL A 52 0.45 -0.54 -11.16
CA VAL A 52 -0.44 -0.91 -10.07
C VAL A 52 -1.08 0.36 -9.52
N THR A 53 -2.34 0.60 -9.86
CA THR A 53 -3.08 1.75 -9.35
C THR A 53 -3.30 1.68 -7.83
N PRO A 54 -3.39 2.82 -7.12
CA PRO A 54 -3.69 2.88 -5.69
C PRO A 54 -4.89 2.03 -5.27
N VAL A 55 -5.95 2.04 -6.08
CA VAL A 55 -7.18 1.27 -5.85
C VAL A 55 -6.93 -0.23 -5.95
N ARG A 56 -6.14 -0.68 -6.94
CA ARG A 56 -5.79 -2.10 -7.11
C ARG A 56 -4.91 -2.58 -5.96
N LEU A 57 -3.92 -1.78 -5.58
CA LEU A 57 -3.05 -2.09 -4.45
C LEU A 57 -3.85 -2.20 -3.15
N ARG A 58 -4.67 -1.20 -2.83
CA ARG A 58 -5.52 -1.21 -1.62
C ARG A 58 -6.42 -2.44 -1.58
N ARG A 59 -7.03 -2.82 -2.71
CA ARG A 59 -7.86 -4.02 -2.79
C ARG A 59 -7.05 -5.29 -2.50
N ALA A 60 -5.88 -5.43 -3.12
CA ALA A 60 -5.03 -6.61 -2.93
C ALA A 60 -4.51 -6.73 -1.49
N ILE A 61 -4.10 -5.61 -0.88
CA ILE A 61 -3.69 -5.59 0.54
C ILE A 61 -4.85 -6.00 1.45
N LYS A 62 -6.06 -5.47 1.24
CA LYS A 62 -7.22 -5.87 2.04
C LYS A 62 -7.55 -7.36 1.93
N THR A 63 -7.42 -7.93 0.73
CA THR A 63 -7.57 -9.37 0.55
C THR A 63 -6.51 -10.11 1.35
N ALA A 64 -5.23 -9.75 1.19
CA ALA A 64 -4.14 -10.41 1.89
C ALA A 64 -4.28 -10.31 3.42
N MET A 65 -4.62 -9.14 3.96
CA MET A 65 -4.89 -8.97 5.39
C MET A 65 -6.04 -9.88 5.86
N ALA A 66 -7.13 -9.97 5.10
CA ALA A 66 -8.28 -10.79 5.47
C ALA A 66 -7.93 -12.28 5.53
N GLU A 67 -7.21 -12.78 4.52
CA GLU A 67 -6.77 -14.18 4.46
C GLU A 67 -5.75 -14.50 5.57
N THR A 68 -4.73 -13.66 5.78
CA THR A 68 -3.75 -13.83 6.88
C THR A 68 -4.41 -13.78 8.25
N ASN A 69 -5.39 -12.89 8.45
CA ASN A 69 -6.15 -12.84 9.71
C ASN A 69 -7.00 -14.09 9.91
N ALA A 70 -7.59 -14.64 8.84
CA ALA A 70 -8.38 -15.86 8.91
C ALA A 70 -7.50 -17.06 9.32
N GLU A 71 -6.34 -17.22 8.68
CA GLU A 71 -5.38 -18.28 9.02
C GLU A 71 -4.87 -18.19 10.47
N LEU A 72 -4.71 -16.97 10.99
CA LEU A 72 -4.21 -16.73 12.34
C LEU A 72 -5.32 -16.61 13.40
N THR A 73 -6.58 -16.90 13.08
CA THR A 73 -7.72 -16.68 13.99
C THR A 73 -7.58 -17.46 15.29
N ASP A 74 -7.36 -18.77 15.23
CA ASP A 74 -7.23 -19.61 16.42
C ASP A 74 -6.02 -19.19 17.27
N TRP A 75 -4.91 -18.86 16.61
CA TRP A 75 -3.70 -18.40 17.28
C TRP A 75 -3.90 -17.06 17.97
N ARG A 76 -4.57 -16.10 17.32
CA ARG A 76 -4.96 -14.82 17.92
C ARG A 76 -5.79 -15.04 19.17
N ASP A 77 -6.79 -15.90 19.11
CA ASP A 77 -7.71 -16.14 20.22
C ASP A 77 -6.97 -16.74 21.43
N LEU A 78 -5.97 -17.59 21.20
CA LEU A 78 -5.05 -18.06 22.24
C LEU A 78 -4.22 -16.92 22.86
N GLN A 79 -3.70 -15.99 22.05
CA GLN A 79 -2.92 -14.86 22.57
C GLN A 79 -3.78 -13.87 23.37
N LEU A 80 -5.01 -13.61 22.90
CA LEU A 80 -5.97 -12.78 23.62
C LEU A 80 -6.32 -13.40 24.98
N ALA A 81 -6.53 -14.72 25.03
CA ALA A 81 -6.77 -15.46 26.27
C ALA A 81 -5.55 -15.43 27.21
N ALA A 82 -4.33 -15.37 26.66
CA ALA A 82 -3.09 -15.17 27.42
C ALA A 82 -2.88 -13.72 27.89
N GLY A 83 -3.76 -12.78 27.51
CA GLY A 83 -3.76 -11.39 27.95
C GLY A 83 -3.11 -10.40 26.98
N TYR A 84 -2.56 -10.85 25.85
CA TYR A 84 -1.95 -9.98 24.86
C TYR A 84 -3.01 -9.36 23.95
N GLN A 85 -3.16 -8.04 23.99
CA GLN A 85 -4.20 -7.33 23.24
C GLN A 85 -3.81 -7.04 21.79
N ARG A 86 -2.50 -6.98 21.50
CA ARG A 86 -1.96 -6.67 20.18
C ARG A 86 -0.84 -7.63 19.83
N LEU A 87 -0.60 -7.81 18.54
CA LEU A 87 0.46 -8.67 18.02
C LEU A 87 1.85 -8.27 18.54
N GLU A 88 2.10 -6.97 18.67
CA GLU A 88 3.37 -6.43 19.19
C GLU A 88 3.60 -6.74 20.68
N ASP A 89 2.53 -7.01 21.44
CA ASP A 89 2.63 -7.34 22.86
C ASP A 89 2.99 -8.81 23.09
N VAL A 90 2.87 -9.66 22.06
CA VAL A 90 3.13 -11.10 22.17
C VAL A 90 4.64 -11.36 22.19
N PRO A 91 5.19 -12.05 23.21
CA PRO A 91 6.63 -12.26 23.35
C PRO A 91 7.26 -12.93 22.13
N THR A 92 8.37 -12.35 21.70
CA THR A 92 9.23 -12.82 20.61
C THR A 92 10.55 -12.05 20.64
N ASP A 93 11.54 -12.53 19.89
CA ASP A 93 12.75 -11.76 19.62
C ASP A 93 12.43 -10.49 18.80
N GLU A 94 13.32 -9.51 18.89
CA GLU A 94 13.27 -8.29 18.08
C GLU A 94 14.40 -8.29 17.04
N LEU A 95 14.08 -7.83 15.84
CA LEU A 95 15.04 -7.56 14.78
C LEU A 95 15.00 -6.07 14.48
N ASP A 96 16.12 -5.37 14.69
CA ASP A 96 16.21 -3.92 14.49
C ASP A 96 15.15 -3.11 15.27
N GLY A 97 14.78 -3.60 16.47
CA GLY A 97 13.72 -3.01 17.30
C GLY A 97 12.29 -3.29 16.83
N GLU A 98 12.10 -4.11 15.79
CA GLU A 98 10.79 -4.59 15.35
C GLU A 98 10.52 -6.00 15.90
N SER A 99 9.33 -6.22 16.45
CA SER A 99 8.86 -7.55 16.84
C SER A 99 8.88 -8.50 15.65
N VAL A 100 9.55 -9.65 15.78
CA VAL A 100 9.59 -10.68 14.73
C VAL A 100 8.20 -11.12 14.28
N ARG A 101 7.20 -11.06 15.16
CA ARG A 101 5.79 -11.38 14.83
C ARG A 101 5.16 -10.34 13.91
N VAL A 102 5.38 -9.06 14.21
CA VAL A 102 4.92 -7.94 13.37
C VAL A 102 5.60 -8.01 12.01
N PHE A 103 6.91 -8.25 12.00
CA PHE A 103 7.69 -8.46 10.78
C PHE A 103 7.13 -9.62 9.94
N HIS A 104 6.89 -10.80 10.52
CA HIS A 104 6.35 -11.94 9.78
C HIS A 104 4.93 -11.70 9.28
N TYR A 105 4.08 -11.03 10.07
CA TYR A 105 2.74 -10.66 9.63
C TYR A 105 2.80 -9.75 8.40
N PHE A 106 3.62 -8.70 8.43
CA PHE A 106 3.79 -7.80 7.30
C PHE A 106 4.31 -8.53 6.05
N ASN A 107 5.29 -9.42 6.21
CA ASN A 107 5.81 -10.24 5.11
C ASN A 107 4.77 -11.19 4.51
N ALA A 108 3.91 -11.80 5.32
CA ALA A 108 2.82 -12.64 4.84
C ALA A 108 1.84 -11.82 3.96
N VAL A 109 1.47 -10.63 4.43
CA VAL A 109 0.59 -9.71 3.69
C VAL A 109 1.26 -9.25 2.39
N CYS A 110 2.55 -8.89 2.41
CA CYS A 110 3.31 -8.51 1.22
C CYS A 110 3.37 -9.64 0.19
N SER A 111 3.68 -10.85 0.63
CA SER A 111 3.81 -12.02 -0.23
C SER A 111 2.48 -12.35 -0.93
N MET A 112 1.38 -12.37 -0.19
CA MET A 112 0.06 -12.64 -0.77
C MET A 112 -0.45 -11.49 -1.63
N THR A 113 -0.17 -10.24 -1.26
CA THR A 113 -0.52 -9.07 -2.08
C THR A 113 0.18 -9.14 -3.43
N THR A 114 1.49 -9.39 -3.44
CA THR A 114 2.28 -9.48 -4.67
C THR A 114 1.86 -10.68 -5.52
N ALA A 115 1.64 -11.85 -4.93
CA ALA A 115 1.08 -13.01 -5.63
C ALA A 115 -0.25 -12.67 -6.32
N THR A 116 -1.18 -12.05 -5.58
CA THR A 116 -2.49 -11.63 -6.12
C THR A 116 -2.36 -10.65 -7.28
N LEU A 117 -1.43 -9.69 -7.18
CA LEU A 117 -1.20 -8.70 -8.24
C LEU A 117 -0.58 -9.36 -9.48
N TYR A 118 0.48 -10.16 -9.32
CA TYR A 118 1.15 -10.77 -10.46
C TYR A 118 0.33 -11.86 -11.13
N GLU A 119 -0.47 -12.63 -10.39
CA GLU A 119 -1.34 -13.65 -11.00
C GLU A 119 -2.49 -13.04 -11.79
N ARG A 120 -3.10 -11.97 -11.28
CA ARG A 120 -4.28 -11.34 -11.90
C ARG A 120 -3.95 -10.33 -12.98
N TYR A 121 -2.72 -9.82 -13.03
CA TYR A 121 -2.32 -8.76 -13.97
C TYR A 121 -1.13 -9.13 -14.87
N ARG A 122 -0.73 -10.41 -14.94
CA ARG A 122 0.13 -10.92 -16.02
C ARG A 122 -0.62 -10.78 -17.36
N GLY A 123 -0.31 -9.72 -18.10
CA GLY A 123 -0.67 -9.58 -19.52
C GLY A 123 -2.08 -9.07 -19.83
N VAL A 124 -2.43 -7.88 -19.33
CA VAL A 124 -3.45 -7.03 -19.99
C VAL A 124 -2.75 -5.86 -20.65
#